data_AF-A0AAV0Y9Q2-F1
#
_entry.id   AF-A0AAV0Y9Q2-F1
#
_cell.length_a   1.000
_cell.length_b   1.000
_cell.length_c   1.000
_cell.angle_alpha   90.00
_cell.angle_beta   90.00
_cell.angle_gamma   90.00
#
_symmetry.space_group_name_H-M   'P 1'
#
loop_
_entity.id
_entity.type
_entity.pdbx_description
1 polymer ?
#
loop_
_entity_poly.entity_id
_entity_poly.type
_entity_poly.pdbx_seq_one_letter_code
_entity_poly.pdbx_strand_id
1 'polypeptide(L)'
;MMLDKIFNQLNNQTNSNGDSHSLNHYDIPHITNANDLNEWEDTIKDSSYLSKIAQQLSLMGGHSISETVRKLMQRLFSDTFLVDYSFIGFKGKKTFSNLRSCDLIKLAVRKVPLFQNASDNEIEKPLKSFMAQASARLKFKTKVIPSTNSENTDSEKDL
;
A
#
# COMPACT_ATOMS: atom_id res chain seq x y z
N MET A 1 27.57 33.82 31.19
CA MET A 1 27.92 34.47 29.91
C MET A 1 28.14 33.53 28.72
N MET A 2 28.66 32.30 28.88
CA MET A 2 28.64 31.28 27.81
C MET A 2 27.44 30.33 27.94
N LEU A 3 27.05 29.99 29.18
CA LEU A 3 25.90 29.12 29.46
C LEU A 3 24.55 29.76 29.10
N ASP A 4 24.39 31.07 29.29
CA ASP A 4 23.15 31.78 28.94
C ASP A 4 22.92 31.87 27.43
N LYS A 5 24.00 31.85 26.63
CA LYS A 5 23.91 31.75 25.17
C LYS A 5 23.53 30.34 24.73
N ILE A 6 24.07 29.31 25.38
CA ILE A 6 23.73 27.90 25.11
C ILE A 6 22.27 27.62 25.46
N PHE A 7 21.77 28.13 26.59
CA PHE A 7 20.38 27.96 27.00
C PHE A 7 19.40 28.67 26.04
N ASN A 8 19.73 29.87 25.58
CA ASN A 8 18.92 30.58 24.58
C ASN A 8 19.02 29.98 23.17
N GLN A 9 20.13 29.32 22.81
CA GLN A 9 20.26 28.59 21.54
C GLN A 9 19.45 27.29 21.53
N LEU A 10 19.31 26.61 22.67
CA LEU A 10 18.42 25.45 22.82
C LEU A 10 16.93 25.87 22.79
N ASN A 11 16.58 27.03 23.34
CA ASN A 11 15.19 27.47 23.40
C ASN A 11 14.65 28.08 22.08
N ASN A 12 15.52 28.40 21.12
CA ASN A 12 15.12 28.88 19.79
C ASN A 12 15.05 27.76 18.73
N GLN A 13 15.46 26.52 19.05
CA GLN A 13 15.28 25.36 18.16
C GLN A 13 13.92 24.65 18.32
N THR A 14 13.07 25.11 19.24
CA THR A 14 11.69 24.63 19.41
C THR A 14 10.65 25.47 18.68
N ASN A 15 11.08 26.42 17.82
CA ASN A 15 10.23 27.16 16.88
C ASN A 15 10.50 26.73 15.43
N SER A 16 10.28 25.46 15.12
CA SER A 16 9.85 25.07 13.78
C SER A 16 8.41 24.61 13.92
N ASN A 17 7.49 25.48 13.54
CA ASN A 17 6.06 25.25 13.33
C ASN A 17 5.56 23.91 13.87
N GLY A 18 4.98 23.95 15.06
CA GLY A 18 4.01 22.95 15.44
C GLY A 18 2.83 23.03 14.48
N ASP A 19 2.99 22.49 13.27
CA ASP A 19 1.90 21.77 12.65
C ASP A 19 1.62 20.65 13.65
N SER A 20 0.64 20.90 14.51
CA SER A 20 -0.19 19.83 15.01
C SER A 20 -0.58 19.06 13.77
N HIS A 21 0.16 17.98 13.49
CA HIS A 21 -0.07 17.13 12.34
C HIS A 21 -1.36 16.40 12.69
N SER A 22 -2.50 17.10 12.54
CA SER A 22 -3.73 16.48 12.12
C SER A 22 -3.28 15.55 11.02
N LEU A 23 -3.26 14.25 11.34
CA LEU A 23 -3.16 13.22 10.33
C LEU A 23 -4.42 13.44 9.53
N ASN A 24 -4.34 14.30 8.51
CA ASN A 24 -5.34 14.38 7.47
C ASN A 24 -5.39 12.96 6.94
N HIS A 25 -6.36 12.19 7.42
CA HIS A 25 -6.57 10.82 7.02
C HIS A 25 -7.19 10.95 5.65
N TYR A 26 -6.35 10.95 4.63
CA TYR A 26 -6.83 10.92 3.27
C TYR A 26 -7.53 9.59 3.04
N ASP A 27 -8.71 9.65 2.45
CA ASP A 27 -9.45 8.47 2.04
C ASP A 27 -8.73 7.82 0.86
N ILE A 28 -8.02 6.73 1.16
CA ILE A 28 -7.38 5.91 0.16
C ILE A 28 -8.34 4.76 -0.16
N PRO A 29 -8.92 4.68 -1.37
CA PRO A 29 -9.86 3.63 -1.71
C PRO A 29 -9.15 2.27 -1.77
N HIS A 30 -9.94 1.20 -1.68
CA HIS A 30 -9.50 -0.13 -2.05
C HIS A 30 -10.05 -0.45 -3.44
N ILE A 31 -9.20 -0.49 -4.45
CA ILE A 31 -9.56 -0.60 -5.86
C ILE A 31 -9.90 -2.06 -6.17
N THR A 32 -11.15 -2.28 -6.58
CA THR A 32 -11.69 -3.61 -6.87
C THR A 32 -12.09 -3.80 -8.32
N ASN A 33 -12.26 -2.71 -9.07
CA ASN A 33 -12.70 -2.71 -10.46
C ASN A 33 -12.12 -1.52 -11.25
N ALA A 34 -12.44 -1.44 -12.54
CA ALA A 34 -11.92 -0.41 -13.43
C ALA A 34 -12.49 1.00 -13.16
N ASN A 35 -13.71 1.11 -12.66
CA ASN A 35 -14.30 2.41 -12.30
C ASN A 35 -13.58 3.01 -11.09
N ASP A 36 -13.39 2.21 -10.03
CA ASP A 36 -12.60 2.60 -8.85
C ASP A 36 -11.21 3.11 -9.24
N LEU A 37 -10.57 2.42 -10.19
CA LEU A 37 -9.25 2.82 -10.69
C LEU A 37 -9.31 4.18 -11.39
N ASN A 38 -10.28 4.39 -12.29
CA ASN A 38 -10.36 5.64 -13.06
C ASN A 38 -10.60 6.84 -12.13
N GLU A 39 -11.55 6.72 -11.20
CA GLU A 39 -11.81 7.75 -10.20
C GLU A 39 -10.58 8.03 -9.34
N TRP A 40 -9.86 6.98 -8.94
CA TRP A 40 -8.64 7.11 -8.17
C TRP A 40 -7.52 7.80 -8.95
N GLU A 41 -7.28 7.39 -10.19
CA GLU A 41 -6.25 7.97 -11.07
C GLU A 41 -6.51 9.45 -11.37
N ASP A 42 -7.78 9.84 -11.49
CA ASP A 42 -8.18 11.24 -11.61
C ASP A 42 -7.98 12.01 -10.29
N THR A 43 -8.30 11.39 -9.15
CA THR A 43 -8.11 11.99 -7.81
C THR A 43 -6.64 12.28 -7.53
N ILE A 44 -5.73 11.36 -7.87
CA ILE A 44 -4.28 11.53 -7.65
C ILE A 44 -3.56 12.24 -8.81
N LYS A 45 -4.30 12.91 -9.69
CA LYS A 45 -3.72 13.65 -10.82
C LYS A 45 -2.92 14.88 -10.36
N ASP A 46 -3.32 15.49 -9.25
CA ASP A 46 -2.60 16.60 -8.62
C ASP A 46 -1.34 16.09 -7.89
N SER A 47 -0.19 16.69 -8.18
CA SER A 47 1.10 16.24 -7.65
C SER A 47 1.27 16.53 -6.15
N SER A 48 0.64 17.60 -5.64
CA SER A 48 0.65 17.92 -4.21
C SER A 48 -0.15 16.88 -3.44
N TYR A 49 -1.35 16.56 -3.92
CA TYR A 49 -2.21 15.52 -3.37
C TYR A 49 -1.53 14.15 -3.42
N LEU A 50 -0.96 13.76 -4.57
CA LEU A 50 -0.22 12.51 -4.71
C LEU A 50 0.92 12.41 -3.68
N SER A 51 1.71 13.48 -3.49
CA SER A 51 2.78 13.52 -2.48
C SER A 51 2.27 13.36 -1.05
N LYS A 52 1.11 13.93 -0.73
CA LYS A 52 0.43 13.78 0.57
C LYS A 52 -0.04 12.34 0.81
N ILE A 53 -0.68 11.71 -0.19
CA ILE A 53 -1.07 10.30 -0.13
C ILE A 53 0.16 9.40 0.03
N ALA A 54 1.22 9.68 -0.72
CA ALA A 54 2.46 8.92 -0.62
C ALA A 54 3.06 9.02 0.80
N GLN A 55 2.94 10.18 1.45
CA GLN A 55 3.38 10.38 2.84
C GLN A 55 2.54 9.56 3.84
N GLN A 56 1.21 9.51 3.64
CA GLN A 56 0.35 8.67 4.48
C GLN A 56 0.65 7.18 4.27
N LEU A 57 0.83 6.76 3.02
CA LEU A 57 1.16 5.40 2.66
C LEU A 57 2.54 4.96 3.17
N SER A 58 3.53 5.86 3.23
CA SER A 58 4.86 5.53 3.75
C SER A 58 4.85 5.13 5.22
N LEU A 59 3.82 5.54 5.98
CA LEU A 59 3.63 5.10 7.37
C LEU A 59 3.35 3.60 7.48
N MET A 60 2.90 2.97 6.39
CA MET A 60 2.72 1.52 6.29
C MET A 60 4.01 0.78 5.92
N GLY A 61 5.16 1.47 5.95
CA GLY A 61 6.48 0.90 5.68
C GLY A 61 6.78 -0.39 6.47
N GLY A 62 7.68 -1.20 5.93
CA GLY A 62 8.22 -2.39 6.57
C GLY A 62 9.73 -2.32 6.78
N HIS A 63 10.32 -3.44 7.16
CA HIS A 63 11.76 -3.58 7.31
C HIS A 63 12.49 -3.83 5.98
N SER A 64 11.73 -4.02 4.89
CA SER A 64 12.28 -4.16 3.54
C SER A 64 11.41 -3.48 2.47
N ILE A 65 11.99 -3.19 1.30
CA ILE A 65 11.27 -2.71 0.12
C ILE A 65 10.19 -3.71 -0.29
N SER A 66 10.51 -5.00 -0.32
CA SER A 66 9.56 -6.07 -0.68
C SER A 66 8.34 -6.11 0.24
N GLU A 67 8.56 -5.99 1.55
CA GLU A 67 7.48 -5.94 2.54
C GLU A 67 6.63 -4.68 2.37
N THR A 68 7.28 -3.53 2.19
CA THR A 68 6.62 -2.24 1.99
C THR A 68 5.74 -2.27 0.74
N VAL A 69 6.28 -2.70 -0.41
CA VAL A 69 5.53 -2.84 -1.66
C VAL A 69 4.34 -3.79 -1.47
N ARG A 70 4.52 -4.91 -0.78
CA ARG A 70 3.42 -5.84 -0.47
C ARG A 70 2.30 -5.14 0.33
N LYS A 71 2.63 -4.44 1.41
CA LYS A 71 1.64 -3.74 2.25
C LYS A 71 0.88 -2.67 1.45
N LEU A 72 1.59 -1.87 0.66
CA LEU A 72 0.99 -0.85 -0.20
C LEU A 72 0.06 -1.46 -1.25
N MET A 73 0.50 -2.50 -1.94
CA MET A 73 -0.32 -3.18 -2.95
C MET A 73 -1.58 -3.81 -2.35
N GLN A 74 -1.48 -4.43 -1.18
CA GLN A 74 -2.64 -4.99 -0.47
C GLN A 74 -3.61 -3.91 0.02
N ARG A 75 -3.10 -2.72 0.38
CA ARG A 75 -3.93 -1.58 0.79
C ARG A 75 -4.71 -0.99 -0.39
N LEU A 76 -4.06 -0.86 -1.54
CA LEU A 76 -4.59 -0.17 -2.71
C LEU A 76 -5.47 -1.05 -3.60
N PHE A 77 -5.17 -2.34 -3.74
CA PHE A 77 -5.80 -3.18 -4.77
C PHE A 77 -6.28 -4.52 -4.25
N SER A 78 -7.40 -4.98 -4.78
CA SER A 78 -7.84 -6.36 -4.61
C SER A 78 -7.05 -7.30 -5.54
N ASP A 79 -6.91 -8.56 -5.11
CA ASP A 79 -6.33 -9.58 -5.99
C ASP A 79 -7.24 -9.87 -7.19
N THR A 80 -8.56 -9.68 -7.07
CA THR A 80 -9.54 -9.85 -8.17
C THR A 80 -9.37 -8.81 -9.26
N PHE A 81 -8.92 -7.60 -8.92
CA PHE A 81 -8.55 -6.57 -9.87
C PHE A 81 -7.16 -6.83 -10.48
N LEU A 82 -6.17 -7.17 -9.64
CA LEU A 82 -4.78 -7.32 -10.08
C LEU A 82 -4.55 -8.46 -11.08
N VAL A 83 -5.44 -9.46 -11.15
CA VAL A 83 -5.30 -10.54 -12.14
C VAL A 83 -5.36 -10.06 -13.59
N ASP A 84 -6.02 -8.94 -13.86
CA ASP A 84 -6.18 -8.37 -15.20
C ASP A 84 -5.01 -7.48 -15.63
N TYR A 85 -4.06 -7.26 -14.73
CA TYR A 85 -2.90 -6.41 -14.94
C TYR A 85 -1.60 -7.21 -14.88
N SER A 86 -0.61 -6.72 -15.63
CA SER A 86 0.79 -7.02 -15.34
C SER A 86 1.60 -5.74 -15.40
N PHE A 87 2.84 -5.78 -14.94
CA PHE A 87 3.66 -4.58 -14.89
C PHE A 87 3.82 -3.91 -16.26
N ILE A 88 4.16 -4.68 -17.31
CA ILE A 88 4.39 -4.18 -18.69
C ILE A 88 3.32 -4.57 -19.72
N GLY A 89 2.22 -5.23 -19.33
CA GLY A 89 1.19 -5.70 -20.26
C GLY A 89 1.54 -7.01 -20.98
N PHE A 90 1.57 -8.12 -20.23
CA PHE A 90 1.96 -9.44 -20.71
C PHE A 90 0.74 -10.33 -20.93
N LYS A 91 0.70 -11.08 -22.04
CA LYS A 91 -0.39 -12.02 -22.38
C LYS A 91 -1.78 -11.36 -22.39
N GLY A 92 -1.91 -10.18 -22.99
CA GLY A 92 -3.18 -9.46 -23.11
C GLY A 92 -3.65 -8.76 -21.83
N LYS A 93 -2.86 -8.80 -20.75
CA LYS A 93 -3.13 -8.03 -19.53
C LYS A 93 -2.86 -6.55 -19.74
N LYS A 94 -3.55 -5.70 -18.98
CA LYS A 94 -3.35 -4.24 -18.99
C LYS A 94 -2.01 -3.88 -18.33
N THR A 95 -1.41 -2.78 -18.78
CA THR A 95 -0.11 -2.29 -18.30
C THR A 95 -0.28 -1.46 -17.02
N PHE A 96 0.31 -1.91 -15.92
CA PHE A 96 0.29 -1.21 -14.63
C PHE A 96 1.32 -0.08 -14.55
N SER A 97 2.47 -0.21 -15.23
CA SER A 97 3.56 0.77 -15.15
C SER A 97 3.19 2.17 -15.65
N ASN A 98 2.10 2.29 -16.41
CA ASN A 98 1.62 3.57 -16.97
C ASN A 98 0.63 4.30 -16.06
N LEU A 99 0.24 3.69 -14.93
CA LEU A 99 -0.71 4.27 -13.98
C LEU A 99 0.02 5.17 -12.98
N ARG A 100 -0.60 6.28 -12.59
CA ARG A 100 -0.11 7.14 -11.50
C ARG A 100 -0.03 6.38 -10.18
N SER A 101 -0.87 5.36 -9.99
CA SER A 101 -0.76 4.46 -8.85
C SER A 101 0.59 3.74 -8.76
N CYS A 102 1.24 3.46 -9.90
CA CYS A 102 2.59 2.91 -9.91
C CYS A 102 3.59 3.95 -9.36
N ASP A 103 3.50 5.20 -9.82
CA ASP A 103 4.33 6.31 -9.34
C ASP A 103 4.08 6.61 -7.85
N LEU A 104 2.82 6.53 -7.41
CA LEU A 104 2.43 6.68 -6.02
C LEU A 104 3.12 5.64 -5.13
N ILE A 105 3.15 4.38 -5.55
CA ILE A 105 3.83 3.32 -4.79
C ILE A 105 5.34 3.57 -4.74
N LYS A 106 5.96 3.92 -5.88
CA LYS A 106 7.39 4.26 -5.94
C LYS A 106 7.72 5.43 -5.01
N LEU A 107 6.90 6.48 -5.01
CA LEU A 107 7.08 7.64 -4.15
C LEU A 107 6.87 7.30 -2.67
N ALA A 108 5.85 6.52 -2.35
CA ALA A 108 5.58 6.10 -0.97
C ALA A 108 6.73 5.26 -0.39
N VAL A 109 7.32 4.36 -1.19
CA VAL A 109 8.52 3.61 -0.77
C VAL A 109 9.68 4.56 -0.49
N ARG A 110 9.95 5.53 -1.37
CA ARG A 110 11.04 6.51 -1.17
C ARG A 110 10.78 7.50 -0.04
N LYS A 111 9.55 7.63 0.43
CA LYS A 111 9.23 8.42 1.63
C LYS A 111 9.48 7.66 2.93
N VAL A 112 9.71 6.34 2.88
CA VAL A 112 10.19 5.58 4.04
C VAL A 112 11.67 5.91 4.26
N PRO A 113 12.09 6.35 5.47
CA PRO A 113 13.48 6.77 5.71
C PRO A 113 14.54 5.74 5.34
N LEU A 114 14.24 4.45 5.52
CA LEU A 114 15.13 3.33 5.17
C LEU A 114 15.35 3.17 3.66
N PHE A 115 14.43 3.65 2.82
CA PHE A 115 14.39 3.37 1.37
C PHE A 115 14.39 4.64 0.50
N GLN A 116 14.80 5.78 1.05
CA GLN A 116 14.81 7.07 0.36
C GLN A 116 15.57 7.07 -0.97
N ASN A 117 16.63 6.27 -1.06
CA ASN A 117 17.50 6.17 -2.23
C ASN A 117 17.21 4.93 -3.10
N ALA A 118 16.12 4.20 -2.85
CA ALA A 118 15.77 3.02 -3.62
C ALA A 118 15.59 3.37 -5.10
N SER A 119 16.29 2.65 -5.97
CA SER A 119 16.16 2.76 -7.42
C SER A 119 14.82 2.20 -7.89
N ASP A 120 14.40 2.58 -9.10
CA ASP A 120 13.18 2.03 -9.71
C ASP A 120 13.24 0.51 -9.81
N ASN A 121 14.40 -0.05 -10.19
CA ASN A 121 14.57 -1.51 -10.31
C ASN A 121 14.37 -2.26 -8.99
N GLU A 122 14.84 -1.70 -7.87
CA GLU A 122 14.68 -2.31 -6.54
C GLU A 122 13.22 -2.35 -6.10
N ILE A 123 12.42 -1.35 -6.48
CA ILE A 123 10.99 -1.26 -6.15
C ILE A 123 10.16 -2.10 -7.13
N GLU A 124 10.47 -2.03 -8.43
CA GLU A 124 9.72 -2.72 -9.47
C GLU A 124 9.85 -4.24 -9.37
N LYS A 125 10.99 -4.76 -8.91
CA LYS A 125 11.19 -6.22 -8.77
C LYS A 125 10.14 -6.86 -7.85
N PRO A 126 9.95 -6.42 -6.58
CA PRO A 126 8.89 -6.95 -5.74
C PRO A 126 7.49 -6.59 -6.24
N LEU A 127 7.30 -5.44 -6.91
CA LEU A 127 6.01 -5.06 -7.50
C LEU A 127 5.56 -6.06 -8.59
N LYS A 128 6.46 -6.34 -9.55
CA LYS A 128 6.29 -7.35 -10.61
C LYS A 128 5.97 -8.72 -10.01
N SER A 129 6.74 -9.14 -9.01
CA SER A 129 6.55 -10.42 -8.31
C SER A 129 5.18 -10.50 -7.62
N PHE A 130 4.78 -9.44 -6.92
CA PHE A 130 3.48 -9.39 -6.24
C PHE A 130 2.32 -9.49 -7.24
N MET A 131 2.37 -8.78 -8.38
CA MET A 131 1.32 -8.86 -9.39
C MET A 131 1.24 -10.25 -10.05
N ALA A 132 2.39 -10.86 -10.36
CA ALA A 132 2.44 -12.19 -10.98
C ALA A 132 1.77 -13.27 -10.10
N GLN A 133 1.79 -13.08 -8.79
CA GLN A 133 1.19 -14.00 -7.81
C GLN A 133 -0.29 -13.74 -7.53
N ALA A 134 -0.94 -12.71 -8.12
CA ALA A 134 -2.34 -12.37 -7.84
C ALA A 134 -3.29 -13.55 -8.05
N SER A 135 -3.18 -14.25 -9.19
CA SER A 135 -4.03 -15.41 -9.49
C SER A 135 -3.82 -16.56 -8.50
N ALA A 136 -2.60 -16.75 -7.99
CA ALA A 136 -2.32 -17.77 -6.98
C ALA A 136 -2.95 -17.38 -5.64
N ARG A 137 -2.82 -16.11 -5.21
CA ARG A 137 -3.43 -15.61 -3.97
C ARG A 137 -4.95 -15.77 -3.95
N LEU A 138 -5.63 -15.55 -5.07
CA LEU A 138 -7.08 -15.81 -5.19
C LEU A 138 -7.43 -17.28 -4.94
N LYS A 139 -6.72 -18.20 -5.58
CA LYS A 139 -6.96 -19.64 -5.44
C LYS A 139 -6.80 -20.11 -3.99
N PHE A 140 -5.86 -19.53 -3.24
CA PHE A 140 -5.68 -19.86 -1.82
C PHE A 140 -6.80 -19.27 -0.94
N LYS A 141 -7.27 -18.05 -1.22
CA LYS A 141 -8.39 -17.45 -0.48
C LYS A 141 -9.68 -18.27 -0.61
N THR A 142 -9.97 -18.81 -1.78
CA THR A 142 -11.18 -19.63 -2.01
C THR A 142 -11.10 -21.02 -1.38
N LYS A 143 -9.91 -21.60 -1.21
CA LYS A 143 -9.74 -22.94 -0.62
C LYS A 143 -9.75 -22.97 0.92
N VAL A 144 -9.55 -21.83 1.58
CA VAL A 144 -9.47 -21.73 3.05
C VAL A 144 -10.86 -21.56 3.72
N ILE A 145 -11.95 -21.56 2.95
CA ILE A 145 -13.32 -21.66 3.47
C ILE A 145 -13.90 -23.05 3.13
N PRO A 146 -13.67 -24.10 3.94
CA PRO A 146 -14.56 -25.25 3.98
C PRO A 146 -15.84 -24.84 4.72
N SER A 147 -16.99 -25.11 4.11
CA SER A 147 -18.32 -24.99 4.69
C SER A 147 -18.42 -25.74 6.02
N THR A 148 -18.79 -25.05 7.09
CA THR A 148 -19.32 -25.68 8.32
C THR A 148 -20.83 -25.85 8.23
N ASN A 149 -21.32 -26.94 8.84
CA ASN A 149 -22.69 -27.39 9.13
C ASN A 149 -23.25 -28.43 8.17
N SER A 150 -23.93 -29.51 8.59
CA SER A 150 -24.09 -30.24 9.86
C SER A 150 -25.08 -31.38 9.54
N GLU A 151 -24.81 -32.62 9.92
CA GLU A 151 -25.89 -33.59 10.16
C GLU A 151 -25.71 -34.16 11.56
N ASN A 152 -26.45 -33.55 12.50
CA ASN A 152 -26.96 -34.25 13.67
C ASN A 152 -28.07 -35.20 13.16
N THR A 153 -27.90 -36.48 13.39
CA THR A 153 -29.03 -37.38 13.63
C THR A 153 -28.75 -38.13 14.92
N ASP A 154 -29.51 -37.76 15.95
CA ASP A 154 -29.80 -38.62 17.09
C ASP A 154 -30.29 -39.98 16.59
N SER A 155 -29.72 -41.04 17.13
CA SER A 155 -30.41 -42.30 17.31
C SER A 155 -29.83 -43.01 18.53
N GLU A 156 -30.40 -42.61 19.67
CA GLU A 156 -30.78 -43.46 20.80
C GLU A 156 -30.79 -44.96 20.45
N LYS A 157 -29.91 -45.73 21.11
CA LYS A 157 -30.04 -47.18 21.31
C LYS A 157 -29.46 -47.57 22.67
N ASP A 158 -30.37 -47.89 23.57
CA ASP A 158 -30.35 -49.02 24.50
C ASP A 158 -28.99 -49.49 25.04
N LEU A 159 -28.75 -49.21 26.33
CA LEU A 159 -28.56 -50.26 27.35
C LEU A 159 -28.84 -49.74 28.76
#